data_AF-A0A920IXM9-F1
#
_entry.id   AF-A0A920IXM9-F1
#
_cell.length_a   1.000
_cell.length_b   1.000
_cell.length_c   1.000
_cell.angle_alpha   90.00
_cell.angle_beta   90.00
_cell.angle_gamma   90.00
#
_symmetry.space_group_name_H-M   'P 1'
#
loop_
_entity.id
_entity.type
_entity.pdbx_description
1 polymer ?
#
loop_
_entity_poly.entity_id
_entity_poly.type
_entity_poly.pdbx_seq_one_letter_code
_entity_poly.pdbx_strand_id
1 'polypeptide(L)'
;MGLRLKATGTNEIATKRFYFSSGNYILFSFFIAGSIAGLAGFSQASGAYHKLVPTISGGFGFLSILIVLICSRNIYFTFIVSFLFSALIVGGSQLQIKLGLDHSLIGIIQATFVLSWLILDRLKFEEKIIKNIIGGSKT
;
A
#
# COMPACT_ATOMS: atom_id res chain seq x y z
N MET A 1 13.96 16.63 -1.88
CA MET A 1 13.52 15.79 -3.02
C MET A 1 12.02 15.50 -3.00
N GLY A 2 11.40 15.21 -1.84
CA GLY A 2 9.96 14.90 -1.74
C GLY A 2 9.00 15.96 -2.29
N LEU A 3 9.23 17.26 -2.03
CA LEU A 3 8.39 18.34 -2.58
C LEU A 3 8.48 18.47 -4.11
N ARG A 4 9.65 18.18 -4.69
CA ARG A 4 9.86 18.19 -6.15
C ARG A 4 9.14 17.02 -6.82
N LEU A 5 9.20 15.83 -6.22
CA LEU A 5 8.46 14.65 -6.70
C LEU A 5 6.94 14.83 -6.61
N LYS A 6 6.49 15.53 -5.54
CA LYS A 6 5.09 15.87 -5.34
C LYS A 6 4.60 16.92 -6.35
N ALA A 7 5.47 17.80 -6.82
CA ALA A 7 5.19 18.82 -7.83
C ALA A 7 5.21 18.26 -9.27
N THR A 8 6.10 17.30 -9.57
CA THR A 8 6.11 16.61 -10.88
C THR A 8 4.87 15.75 -11.10
N GLY A 9 4.26 15.23 -10.03
CA GLY A 9 3.03 14.44 -10.10
C GLY A 9 1.73 15.23 -10.29
N THR A 10 1.72 16.54 -10.02
CA THR A 10 0.51 17.38 -10.16
C THR A 10 0.45 18.15 -11.49
N ASN A 11 1.58 18.46 -12.14
CA ASN A 11 1.59 19.14 -13.44
C ASN A 11 2.92 19.00 -14.20
N GLU A 12 2.96 18.15 -15.23
CA GLU A 12 4.14 17.98 -16.10
C GLU A 12 4.51 19.27 -16.85
N ILE A 13 3.51 20.08 -17.22
CA ILE A 13 3.70 21.32 -17.99
C ILE A 13 4.37 22.40 -17.12
N ALA A 14 4.02 22.48 -15.83
CA ALA A 14 4.66 23.40 -14.88
C ALA A 14 6.13 23.03 -14.61
N THR A 15 6.45 21.72 -14.61
CA THR A 15 7.81 21.22 -14.37
C THR A 15 8.75 21.54 -15.54
N LYS A 16 8.25 21.53 -16.78
CA LYS A 16 9.05 21.83 -17.97
C LYS A 16 9.45 23.32 -18.08
N ARG A 17 8.69 24.21 -17.43
CA ARG A 17 8.92 25.67 -17.44
C ARG A 17 9.90 26.16 -16.37
N PHE A 18 10.08 25.39 -15.30
CA PHE A 18 11.14 25.60 -14.31
C PHE A 18 12.26 24.60 -14.60
N TYR A 19 13.31 25.03 -15.31
CA TYR A 19 14.58 24.36 -15.67
C TYR A 19 15.05 23.17 -14.79
N PHE A 20 14.25 22.11 -14.71
CA PHE A 20 14.51 20.89 -13.96
C PHE A 20 14.39 19.77 -14.99
N SER A 21 15.49 19.03 -15.23
CA SER A 21 15.49 17.86 -16.10
C SER A 21 14.56 16.77 -15.54
N SER A 22 13.27 16.86 -15.88
CA SER A 22 12.22 15.94 -15.42
C SER A 22 12.56 14.49 -15.79
N GLY A 23 13.24 14.27 -16.92
CA GLY A 23 13.66 12.95 -17.38
C GLY A 23 14.63 12.25 -16.43
N ASN A 24 15.68 12.95 -15.95
CA ASN A 24 16.66 12.33 -15.06
C ASN A 24 16.08 11.98 -13.69
N TYR A 25 15.15 12.79 -13.16
CA TYR A 25 14.53 12.51 -11.86
C TYR A 25 13.51 11.36 -11.92
N ILE A 26 12.77 11.24 -13.03
CA ILE A 26 11.89 10.10 -13.29
C ILE A 26 12.73 8.83 -13.43
N LEU A 27 13.80 8.86 -14.23
CA LEU A 27 14.68 7.72 -14.43
C LEU A 27 15.38 7.30 -13.12
N PHE A 28 15.85 8.26 -12.31
CA PHE A 28 16.45 7.97 -11.01
C PHE A 28 15.45 7.35 -10.03
N SER A 29 14.20 7.85 -10.01
CA SER A 29 13.14 7.29 -9.16
C SER A 29 12.72 5.89 -9.61
N PHE A 30 12.64 5.67 -10.92
CA PHE A 30 12.38 4.35 -11.51
C PHE A 30 13.51 3.36 -11.20
N PHE A 31 14.77 3.81 -11.28
CA PHE A 31 15.94 3.00 -10.95
C PHE A 31 15.95 2.60 -9.47
N ILE A 32 15.67 3.55 -8.56
CA ILE A 32 15.54 3.27 -7.11
C ILE A 32 14.40 2.27 -6.84
N ALA A 33 13.21 2.49 -7.40
CA ALA A 33 12.05 1.65 -7.16
C ALA A 33 12.26 0.25 -7.75
N GLY A 34 12.80 0.17 -8.97
CA GLY A 34 13.14 -1.08 -9.64
C GLY A 34 14.22 -1.87 -8.90
N SER A 35 15.23 -1.19 -8.36
CA SER A 35 16.28 -1.85 -7.56
C SER A 35 15.72 -2.48 -6.28
N ILE A 36 14.85 -1.77 -5.56
CA ILE A 36 14.21 -2.28 -4.33
C ILE A 36 13.26 -3.44 -4.65
N ALA A 37 12.42 -3.30 -5.67
CA ALA A 37 11.51 -4.35 -6.09
C ALA A 37 12.26 -5.61 -6.59
N GLY A 38 13.35 -5.42 -7.33
CA GLY A 38 14.22 -6.49 -7.80
C GLY A 38 14.92 -7.22 -6.66
N LEU A 39 15.49 -6.50 -5.68
CA LEU A 39 16.11 -7.10 -4.50
C LEU A 39 15.10 -7.86 -3.64
N ALA A 40 13.90 -7.32 -3.47
CA ALA A 40 12.82 -8.00 -2.74
C ALA A 40 12.40 -9.30 -3.44
N GLY A 41 12.22 -9.26 -4.77
CA GLY A 41 11.88 -10.44 -5.57
C GLY A 41 13.01 -11.48 -5.59
N PHE A 42 14.27 -11.05 -5.71
CA PHE A 42 15.43 -11.92 -5.66
C PHE A 42 15.58 -12.62 -4.30
N SER A 43 15.36 -11.89 -3.21
CA SER A 43 15.36 -12.44 -1.85
C SER A 43 14.28 -13.53 -1.67
N GLN A 44 13.07 -13.30 -2.19
CA GLN A 44 12.01 -14.32 -2.17
C GLN A 44 12.35 -15.53 -3.06
N ALA A 45 12.87 -15.31 -4.27
CA ALA A 45 13.23 -16.37 -5.20
C ALA A 45 14.41 -17.23 -4.69
N SER A 46 15.40 -16.61 -4.04
CA SER A 46 16.59 -17.30 -3.53
C SER A 46 16.38 -17.92 -2.15
N GLY A 47 15.51 -17.35 -1.32
CA GLY A 47 15.37 -17.73 0.08
C GLY A 47 14.28 -18.78 0.38
N ALA A 48 13.26 -18.90 -0.47
CA ALA A 48 12.09 -19.68 -0.09
C ALA A 48 12.22 -21.19 -0.36
N TYR A 49 12.52 -21.66 -1.58
CA TYR A 49 12.42 -23.11 -1.85
C TYR A 49 13.30 -23.58 -3.02
N HIS A 50 14.05 -24.66 -2.80
CA HIS A 50 14.62 -25.54 -3.83
C HIS A 50 13.53 -26.28 -4.68
N LYS A 51 12.30 -25.74 -4.76
CA LYS A 51 11.18 -26.16 -5.61
C LYS A 51 10.27 -24.96 -5.88
N LEU A 52 9.79 -24.82 -7.12
CA LEU A 52 8.77 -23.82 -7.48
C LEU A 52 7.46 -24.13 -6.75
N VAL A 53 7.26 -23.54 -5.57
CA VAL A 53 5.91 -23.43 -4.99
C VAL A 53 5.16 -22.37 -5.81
N PRO A 54 3.98 -22.67 -6.37
CA PRO A 54 3.25 -21.84 -7.34
C PRO A 54 2.55 -20.63 -6.70
N THR A 55 3.20 -19.97 -5.73
CA THR A 55 2.59 -18.92 -4.92
C THR A 55 3.56 -17.78 -4.62
N ILE A 56 4.56 -17.55 -5.49
CA ILE A 56 5.47 -16.38 -5.39
C ILE A 56 4.68 -15.06 -5.40
N SER A 57 3.56 -14.99 -6.13
CA SER A 57 2.69 -13.81 -6.08
C SER A 57 1.76 -13.83 -4.87
N GLY A 58 1.20 -14.99 -4.50
CA GLY A 58 0.37 -15.23 -3.29
C GLY A 58 -0.75 -14.24 -2.97
N GLY A 59 -1.05 -13.29 -3.86
CA GLY A 59 -1.87 -12.12 -3.54
C GLY A 59 -1.15 -10.99 -2.79
N PHE A 60 0.16 -11.07 -2.52
CA PHE A 60 0.91 -10.03 -1.79
C PHE A 60 0.86 -8.67 -2.48
N GLY A 61 0.93 -8.63 -3.81
CA GLY A 61 0.82 -7.39 -4.59
C GLY A 61 -0.59 -6.78 -4.51
N PHE A 62 -1.62 -7.60 -4.66
CA PHE A 62 -3.02 -7.16 -4.52
C PHE A 62 -3.32 -6.64 -3.11
N LEU A 63 -2.86 -7.38 -2.09
CA LEU A 63 -2.95 -6.97 -0.69
C LEU A 63 -2.23 -5.64 -0.44
N SER A 64 -1.05 -5.46 -1.03
CA SER A 64 -0.27 -4.22 -0.90
C SER A 64 -1.01 -3.02 -1.49
N ILE A 65 -1.70 -3.19 -2.63
CA ILE A 65 -2.51 -2.12 -3.23
C ILE A 65 -3.64 -1.71 -2.27
N LEU A 66 -4.34 -2.69 -1.68
CA LEU A 66 -5.37 -2.44 -0.66
C LEU A 66 -4.81 -1.68 0.55
N ILE A 67 -3.66 -2.10 1.07
CA ILE A 67 -2.98 -1.46 2.22
C ILE A 67 -2.51 -0.03 1.90
N VAL A 68 -2.14 0.27 0.66
CA VAL A 68 -1.76 1.63 0.27
C VAL A 68 -2.99 2.54 0.18
N LEU A 69 -4.11 2.03 -0.34
CA LEU A 69 -5.36 2.80 -0.45
C LEU A 69 -5.90 3.24 0.91
N ILE A 70 -5.89 2.34 1.90
CA ILE A 70 -6.29 2.61 3.29
C ILE A 70 -5.38 3.64 3.96
N CYS A 71 -4.09 3.66 3.69
CA CYS A 71 -3.19 4.58 4.39
C CYS A 71 -3.19 6.04 3.89
N SER A 72 -3.95 6.36 2.82
CA SER A 72 -4.22 7.72 2.31
C SER A 72 -3.08 8.72 2.52
N ARG A 73 -2.00 8.55 1.73
CA ARG A 73 -0.78 9.39 1.69
C ARG A 73 0.03 9.47 3.00
N ASN A 74 -0.31 8.71 4.04
CA ASN A 74 0.44 8.70 5.29
C ASN A 74 1.41 7.50 5.37
N ILE A 75 2.68 7.76 5.05
CA ILE A 75 3.73 6.72 4.98
C ILE A 75 3.90 5.97 6.30
N TYR A 76 3.72 6.67 7.45
CA TYR A 76 3.91 6.08 8.78
C TYR A 76 2.85 5.01 9.07
N PHE A 77 1.60 5.24 8.64
CA PHE A 77 0.53 4.26 8.78
C PHE A 77 0.72 3.06 7.84
N THR A 78 1.32 3.26 6.66
CA THR A 78 1.58 2.15 5.73
C THR A 78 2.54 1.12 6.32
N PHE A 79 3.60 1.56 7.01
CA PHE A 79 4.56 0.64 7.62
C PHE A 79 3.93 -0.23 8.72
N ILE A 80 3.16 0.37 9.63
CA ILE A 80 2.55 -0.38 10.75
C ILE A 80 1.49 -1.37 10.26
N VAL A 81 0.67 -0.97 9.29
CA VAL A 81 -0.40 -1.82 8.73
C VAL A 81 0.20 -2.95 7.90
N SER A 82 1.19 -2.67 7.06
CA SER A 82 1.86 -3.70 6.25
C SER A 82 2.53 -4.77 7.13
N PHE A 83 3.17 -4.35 8.23
CA PHE A 83 3.76 -5.27 9.19
C PHE A 83 2.71 -6.19 9.85
N LEU A 84 1.59 -5.63 10.31
CA LEU A 84 0.50 -6.40 10.91
C LEU A 84 -0.09 -7.42 9.92
N PHE A 85 -0.35 -7.01 8.68
CA PHE A 85 -0.89 -7.88 7.64
C PHE A 85 0.09 -8.98 7.23
N SER A 86 1.38 -8.68 7.17
CA SER A 86 2.43 -9.68 6.94
C SER A 86 2.50 -10.69 8.08
N ALA A 87 2.44 -10.24 9.34
CA ALA A 87 2.38 -11.13 10.50
C ALA A 87 1.13 -12.02 10.50
N LEU A 88 -0.03 -11.49 10.08
CA LEU A 88 -1.27 -12.27 9.95
C LEU A 88 -1.17 -13.34 8.87
N ILE A 89 -0.45 -13.09 7.78
CA ILE A 89 -0.32 -14.04 6.67
C ILE A 89 0.62 -15.20 7.05
N VAL A 90 1.72 -14.90 7.75
CA VAL A 90 2.67 -15.90 8.24
C VAL A 90 2.07 -16.64 9.44
N GLY A 91 1.48 -15.94 10.40
CA GLY A 91 0.81 -16.54 11.56
C GLY A 91 -0.42 -17.37 11.17
N GLY A 92 -1.19 -16.89 10.19
CA GLY A 92 -2.36 -17.59 9.66
C GLY A 92 -2.00 -18.86 8.93
N SER A 93 -0.97 -18.85 8.07
CA SER A 93 -0.49 -20.07 7.39
C SER A 93 0.04 -21.11 8.38
N GLN A 94 0.72 -20.67 9.44
CA GLN A 94 1.14 -21.56 10.53
C GLN A 94 -0.04 -22.16 11.31
N LEU A 95 -1.11 -21.38 11.53
CA LEU A 95 -2.35 -21.88 12.14
C LEU A 95 -3.10 -22.86 11.23
N GLN A 96 -3.09 -22.62 9.92
CA GLN A 96 -3.73 -23.50 8.93
C GLN A 96 -3.08 -24.87 8.90
N ILE A 97 -1.75 -24.93 8.99
CA ILE A 97 -0.99 -26.19 9.05
C ILE A 97 -1.35 -27.00 10.31
N LYS A 98 -1.64 -26.33 11.44
CA LYS A 98 -1.99 -26.98 12.71
C LYS A 98 -3.47 -27.37 12.84
N LEU A 99 -4.38 -26.58 12.26
CA LEU A 99 -5.84 -26.78 12.39
C LEU A 99 -6.51 -27.33 11.12
N GLY A 100 -5.78 -27.55 10.03
CA GLY A 100 -6.35 -28.04 8.76
C GLY A 100 -7.29 -27.06 8.07
N LEU A 101 -7.15 -25.76 8.36
CA LEU A 101 -8.01 -24.71 7.86
C LEU A 101 -7.59 -24.24 6.45
N ASP A 102 -8.57 -23.91 5.61
CA ASP A 102 -8.33 -23.46 4.23
C ASP A 102 -7.70 -22.05 4.16
N HIS A 103 -6.81 -21.82 3.18
CA HIS A 103 -6.15 -20.54 2.91
C HIS A 103 -7.14 -19.36 2.79
N SER A 104 -8.36 -19.64 2.34
CA SER A 104 -9.43 -18.66 2.14
C SER A 104 -9.80 -17.87 3.41
N LEU A 105 -9.67 -18.45 4.60
CA LEU A 105 -10.04 -17.79 5.86
C LEU A 105 -9.18 -16.55 6.15
N ILE A 106 -7.89 -16.59 5.85
CA ILE A 106 -7.00 -15.43 6.03
C ILE A 106 -7.43 -14.30 5.10
N GLY A 107 -7.74 -14.62 3.84
CA GLY A 107 -8.21 -13.65 2.86
C GLY A 107 -9.51 -12.97 3.29
N ILE A 108 -10.46 -13.73 3.85
CA ILE A 108 -11.75 -13.21 4.35
C ILE A 108 -11.53 -12.27 5.54
N ILE A 109 -10.67 -12.64 6.50
CA ILE A 109 -10.34 -11.79 7.65
C ILE A 109 -9.69 -10.48 7.19
N GLN A 110 -8.72 -10.57 6.28
CA GLN A 110 -8.04 -9.40 5.71
C GLN A 110 -9.02 -8.48 4.97
N ALA A 111 -9.85 -9.04 4.10
CA ALA A 111 -10.85 -8.28 3.35
C ALA A 111 -11.87 -7.61 4.26
N THR A 112 -12.35 -8.32 5.29
CA THR A 112 -13.31 -7.77 6.27
C THR A 112 -12.68 -6.63 7.06
N PHE A 113 -11.42 -6.78 7.48
CA PHE A 113 -10.69 -5.73 8.20
C PHE A 113 -10.53 -4.46 7.36
N VAL A 114 -10.13 -4.62 6.09
CA VAL A 114 -10.01 -3.49 5.15
C VAL A 114 -11.38 -2.85 4.88
N LEU A 115 -12.41 -3.65 4.67
CA LEU A 115 -13.77 -3.17 4.42
C LEU A 115 -14.30 -2.38 5.62
N SER A 116 -14.18 -2.91 6.83
CA SER A 116 -14.59 -2.22 8.06
C SER A 116 -13.85 -0.90 8.24
N TRP A 117 -12.55 -0.86 7.97
CA TRP A 117 -11.80 0.39 8.07
C TRP A 117 -12.25 1.42 7.02
N LEU A 118 -12.48 0.99 5.77
CA LEU A 118 -12.91 1.89 4.69
C LEU A 118 -14.24 2.54 5.00
N ILE A 119 -15.18 1.79 5.60
CA ILE A 119 -16.45 2.32 6.06
C ILE A 119 -16.24 3.38 7.15
N LEU A 120 -15.36 3.13 8.12
CA LEU A 120 -15.05 4.10 9.18
C LEU A 120 -14.40 5.39 8.64
N ASP A 121 -13.51 5.27 7.66
CA ASP A 121 -12.88 6.44 7.02
C ASP A 121 -13.92 7.27 6.23
N ARG A 122 -14.82 6.59 5.50
CA ARG A 122 -15.94 7.24 4.81
C ARG A 122 -16.90 7.96 5.77
N LEU A 123 -17.23 7.36 6.91
CA LEU A 123 -18.10 7.98 7.92
C LEU A 123 -17.47 9.22 8.54
N LYS A 124 -16.17 9.17 8.87
CA LYS A 124 -15.43 10.35 9.36
C LYS A 124 -15.36 11.46 8.31
N PHE A 125 -15.28 11.10 7.03
CA PHE A 125 -15.28 12.06 5.93
C PHE A 125 -16.64 12.77 5.82
N GLU A 126 -17.76 12.05 5.92
CA GLU A 126 -19.09 12.66 5.91
C GLU A 126 -19.35 13.53 7.14
N GLU A 127 -18.93 13.10 8.33
CA GLU A 127 -19.05 13.91 9.55
C GLU A 127 -18.26 15.23 9.43
N LYS A 128 -17.07 15.16 8.82
CA LYS A 128 -16.23 16.34 8.57
C LYS A 128 -16.85 17.27 7.53
N ILE A 129 -17.51 16.75 6.49
CA ILE A 129 -18.24 17.56 5.50
C ILE A 129 -19.45 18.25 6.13
N ILE A 130 -20.28 17.51 6.88
CA ILE A 130 -21.48 18.04 7.52
C ILE A 130 -21.10 19.16 8.50
N LYS A 131 -20.03 18.98 9.28
CA LYS A 131 -19.54 20.00 10.22
C LYS A 131 -19.01 21.26 9.51
N ASN A 132 -18.43 21.11 8.32
CA ASN A 132 -17.94 22.24 7.52
C ASN A 132 -19.10 23.02 6.86
N ILE A 133 -20.19 22.34 6.47
CA ILE A 133 -21.38 22.98 5.89
C ILE A 133 -22.20 23.70 6.98
N ILE A 134 -22.38 23.09 8.15
CA ILE A 134 -23.15 23.70 9.26
C ILE A 134 -22.34 24.83 9.94
N GLY A 135 -21.00 24.72 9.98
CA GLY A 135 -20.11 25.76 10.51
C GLY A 135 -19.97 27.00 9.62
N GLY A 136 -20.35 26.92 8.34
CA GLY A 136 -20.31 28.03 7.38
C GLY A 136 -21.59 28.89 7.33
N SER A 137 -22.63 28.54 8.10
CA SER A 137 -23.91 29.28 8.17
C SER A 137 -24.06 30.03 9.49
N LYS A 138 -22.98 30.69 9.94
CA LYS A 138 -22.99 31.66 11.03
C LYS A 138 -21.96 32.76 10.77
N THR A 139 -22.16 33.53 9.70
CA THR A 139 -21.63 34.89 9.55
C THR A 139 -22.67 35.72 8.84
#